data_AF-A0A7Y1MKB9-F1
#
_entry.id   AF-A0A7Y1MKB9-F1
#
_cell.length_a   1.000
_cell.length_b   1.000
_cell.length_c   1.000
_cell.angle_alpha   90.00
_cell.angle_beta   90.00
_cell.angle_gamma   90.00
#
_symmetry.space_group_name_H-M   'P 1'
#
loop_
_entity.id
_entity.type
_entity.pdbx_description
1 polymer ?
#
loop_
_entity_poly.entity_id
_entity_poly.type
_entity_poly.pdbx_seq_one_letter_code
_entity_poly.pdbx_strand_id
1 'polypeptide(L)' 'MNTHTALARLGLEIAKMKKSCTPVPDRTFVMGMIEMAEFADLVDSPTANRYRDALDAKFVERNEQLKRAAA' A
#
# COMPACT_ATOMS: atom_id res chain seq x y z
N MET A 1 2.77 1.17 20.96
CA MET A 1 2.31 0.33 19.84
C MET A 1 3.47 -0.58 19.46
N ASN A 2 3.28 -1.89 19.34
CA ASN A 2 4.38 -2.81 18.99
C ASN A 2 4.57 -2.88 17.46
N THR A 3 5.79 -3.19 17.01
CA THR A 3 6.15 -3.25 15.58
C THR A 3 5.21 -4.16 14.79
N HIS A 4 4.86 -5.33 15.34
CA HIS A 4 3.94 -6.27 14.69
C HIS A 4 2.57 -5.66 14.35
N THR A 5 2.01 -4.83 15.23
CA THR A 5 0.72 -4.16 14.98
C THR A 5 0.85 -3.13 13.86
N ALA A 6 1.95 -2.39 13.81
CA ALA A 6 2.22 -1.43 12.75
C ALA A 6 2.35 -2.14 11.37
N LEU A 7 3.09 -3.25 11.32
CA LEU A 7 3.25 -4.05 10.10
C LEU A 7 1.95 -4.69 9.64
N ALA A 8 1.16 -5.25 10.57
CA ALA A 8 -0.15 -5.79 10.25
C ALA A 8 -1.08 -4.72 9.68
N ARG A 9 -1.01 -3.49 10.22
CA ARG A 9 -1.80 -2.36 9.70
C ARG A 9 -1.37 -1.96 8.30
N LEU A 10 -0.06 -1.91 8.04
CA LEU A 10 0.50 -1.67 6.71
C LEU A 10 -0.02 -2.69 5.69
N GLY A 11 0.05 -3.99 6.02
CA GLY A 11 -0.49 -5.05 5.17
C GLY A 11 -1.98 -4.92 4.90
N LEU A 12 -2.76 -4.51 5.91
CA LEU A 12 -4.19 -4.25 5.75
C LEU A 12 -4.47 -3.08 4.80
N GLU A 13 -3.77 -1.96 4.94
CA GLU A 13 -3.97 -0.80 4.05
C GLU A 13 -3.57 -1.11 2.60
N ILE A 14 -2.49 -1.87 2.38
CA ILE A 14 -2.13 -2.39 1.05
C ILE A 14 -3.26 -3.27 0.50
N ALA A 15 -3.83 -4.17 1.31
CA ALA A 15 -4.91 -5.06 0.88
C ALA A 15 -6.19 -4.28 0.49
N LYS A 16 -6.52 -3.20 1.21
CA LYS A 16 -7.68 -2.35 0.93
C LYS A 16 -7.60 -1.64 -0.42
N MET A 17 -6.41 -1.43 -0.99
CA MET A 17 -6.23 -0.83 -2.32
C MET A 17 -7.11 -1.49 -3.40
N LYS A 18 -7.30 -2.81 -3.32
CA LYS A 18 -8.16 -3.56 -4.26
C LYS A 18 -9.62 -3.09 -4.29
N LYS A 19 -10.10 -2.45 -3.24
CA LYS A 19 -11.47 -1.93 -3.11
C LYS A 19 -11.52 -0.41 -3.06
N SER A 20 -10.41 0.28 -3.29
CA SER A 20 -10.37 1.74 -3.20
C SER A 20 -11.30 2.39 -4.22
N CYS A 21 -12.04 3.41 -3.78
CA CYS A 21 -12.80 4.33 -4.64
C CYS A 21 -11.96 5.53 -5.06
N THR A 22 -10.82 5.75 -4.41
CA THR A 22 -9.91 6.88 -4.59
C THR A 22 -8.46 6.37 -4.67
N PRO A 23 -8.12 5.57 -5.70
CA PRO A 23 -6.88 4.79 -5.71
C PRO A 23 -5.61 5.64 -5.71
N VAL A 24 -5.64 6.84 -6.30
CA VAL A 24 -4.48 7.75 -6.34
C VAL A 24 -4.12 8.28 -4.95
N PRO A 25 -5.00 8.99 -4.23
CA PRO A 25 -4.67 9.47 -2.88
C PRO A 25 -4.41 8.32 -1.89
N ASP A 26 -5.14 7.20 -2.01
CA ASP A 26 -4.93 6.03 -1.16
C ASP A 26 -3.52 5.44 -1.37
N ARG A 27 -3.04 5.39 -2.62
CA ARG A 27 -1.68 4.89 -2.92
C ARG A 27 -0.64 5.80 -2.28
N THR A 28 -0.78 7.11 -2.44
CA THR A 28 0.16 8.08 -1.86
C THR A 28 0.20 7.96 -0.34
N PHE A 29 -0.95 7.80 0.30
CA PHE A 29 -1.03 7.61 1.76
C PHE A 29 -0.29 6.34 2.21
N VAL A 30 -0.56 5.19 1.56
CA VAL A 30 0.08 3.92 1.93
C VAL A 30 1.57 3.92 1.62
N MET A 31 2.01 4.56 0.53
CA MET A 31 3.43 4.75 0.23
C MET A 31 4.13 5.51 1.36
N GLY A 32 3.54 6.61 1.84
CA GLY A 32 4.07 7.35 2.99
C GLY A 32 4.15 6.51 4.27
N MET A 33 3.19 5.59 4.50
CA MET A 33 3.28 4.65 5.63
C MET A 33 4.46 3.69 5.49
N ILE A 34 4.75 3.21 4.28
CA ILE A 34 5.89 2.31 4.01
C ILE A 34 7.21 3.06 4.24
N GLU A 35 7.32 4.28 3.69
CA GLU A 35 8.51 5.13 3.84
C GLU A 35 8.77 5.48 5.31
N MET A 36 7.72 5.81 6.08
CA MET A 36 7.86 6.07 7.52
C MET A 36 8.25 4.82 8.31
N ALA A 37 7.79 3.64 7.91
CA ALA A 37 8.18 2.39 8.56
C ALA A 37 9.64 2.03 8.29
N GLU A 38 10.13 2.27 7.07
CA GLU A 38 11.55 2.12 6.73
C GLU A 38 12.42 3.16 7.46
N PHE A 39 12.01 4.43 7.46
CA PHE A 39 12.73 5.50 8.15
C PHE A 39 12.84 5.28 9.67
N ALA A 40 11.80 4.69 10.28
CA ALA A 40 11.78 4.38 11.70
C ALA A 40 12.41 3.01 12.05
N ASP A 41 13.12 2.38 11.11
CA ASP A 41 13.74 1.05 11.26
C ASP A 41 12.74 -0.05 11.71
N LEU A 42 11.46 0.11 11.38
CA LEU A 42 10.42 -0.90 11.66
C LEU A 42 10.43 -2.04 10.64
N VAL A 43 10.99 -1.79 9.46
CA VAL A 43 11.23 -2.75 8.38
C VAL A 43 12.58 -2.48 7.72
N ASP A 44 13.21 -3.51 7.19
CA ASP A 44 14.38 -3.37 6.34
C ASP A 44 14.00 -2.97 4.90
N SER A 45 14.95 -2.41 4.15
CA SER A 45 14.72 -1.98 2.76
C SER A 45 14.18 -3.09 1.85
N PRO A 46 14.65 -4.35 1.93
CA PRO A 46 14.06 -5.44 1.16
C PRO A 46 12.57 -5.67 1.46
N THR A 47 12.14 -5.56 2.72
CA THR A 47 10.72 -5.70 3.08
C THR A 47 9.91 -4.48 2.67
N ALA A 48 10.45 -3.27 2.86
CA ALA A 48 9.82 -2.04 2.37
C ALA A 48 9.58 -2.10 0.85
N ASN A 49 10.57 -2.54 0.07
CA ASN A 49 10.44 -2.70 -1.38
C ASN A 49 9.36 -3.73 -1.76
N ARG A 50 9.27 -4.86 -1.06
CA ARG A 50 8.18 -5.83 -1.28
C ARG A 50 6.79 -5.22 -1.03
N TYR A 51 6.66 -4.33 -0.03
CA TYR A 51 5.40 -3.62 0.20
C TYR A 51 5.10 -2.58 -0.89
N ARG A 52 6.10 -1.88 -1.42
CA ARG A 52 5.95 -0.95 -2.56
C ARG A 52 5.45 -1.69 -3.80
N ASP A 53 6.08 -2.81 -4.15
CA ASP A 53 5.70 -3.64 -5.29
C ASP A 53 4.26 -4.17 -5.14
N ALA A 54 3.90 -4.64 -3.94
CA ALA A 54 2.56 -5.14 -3.65
C ALA A 54 1.49 -4.05 -3.73
N LEU A 55 1.80 -2.83 -3.28
CA LEU A 55 0.93 -1.66 -3.40
C LEU A 55 0.71 -1.28 -4.86
N ASP A 56 1.79 -1.21 -5.64
CA ASP A 56 1.75 -0.81 -7.05
C ASP A 56 0.98 -1.81 -7.91
N ALA A 57 1.20 -3.11 -7.71
CA ALA A 57 0.45 -4.15 -8.39
C ALA A 57 -1.07 -4.00 -8.17
N LYS A 58 -1.49 -3.75 -6.92
CA LYS A 58 -2.91 -3.57 -6.58
C LYS A 58 -3.49 -2.27 -7.12
N PHE A 59 -2.70 -1.20 -7.12
CA PHE A 59 -3.10 0.08 -7.69
C PHE A 59 -3.34 -0.03 -9.20
N VAL A 60 -2.44 -0.70 -9.92
CA VAL A 60 -2.60 -0.96 -11.36
C VAL A 60 -3.86 -1.79 -11.62
N GLU A 61 -4.02 -2.92 -10.92
CA GLU A 61 -5.20 -3.78 -11.03
C GLU A 61 -6.49 -2.97 -10.80
N ARG A 62 -6.52 -2.14 -9.75
CA ARG A 62 -7.71 -1.36 -9.40
C ARG A 62 -8.02 -0.29 -10.44
N ASN A 63 -7.02 0.42 -10.94
CA ASN A 63 -7.22 1.43 -11.98
C ASN A 63 -7.74 0.83 -13.28
N GLU A 64 -7.23 -0.33 -13.68
CA GLU A 64 -7.76 -1.04 -14.85
C GLU A 64 -9.23 -1.42 -14.67
N GLN A 65 -9.60 -1.95 -13.50
CA GLN A 65 -11.00 -2.27 -13.19
C GLN A 65 -11.91 -1.04 -13.29
N LEU A 66 -11.48 0.09 -12.70
CA LEU A 66 -12.26 1.33 -12.74
C LEU A 66 -12.40 1.89 -14.16
N LYS A 67 -11.33 1.83 -14.96
CA LYS A 67 -11.37 2.23 -16.38
C LYS A 67 -12.34 1.38 -17.18
N ARG A 68 -12.34 0.05 -16.98
CA ARG A 68 -13.27 -0.87 -17.64
C ARG A 68 -14.72 -0.64 -17.22
N ALA A 69 -14.96 -0.27 -15.97
CA ALA A 69 -16.31 0.00 -15.46
C ALA A 69 -16.89 1.35 -15.92
N ALA A 70 -16.02 2.28 -16.34
CA ALA A 70 -16.42 3.59 -16.85
C ALA A 70 -16.60 3.62 -18.39
N ALA A 71 -16.22 2.55 -19.09
CA ALA A 71 -16.38 2.37 -20.53
C ALA A 71 -17.74 1.73 -20.85
#